data_AF-A0A1Z4M2M9-F1
#
_entry.id   AF-A0A1Z4M2M9-F1
#
_cell.length_a   1.000
_cell.length_b   1.000
_cell.length_c   1.000
_cell.angle_alpha   90.00
_cell.angle_beta   90.00
_cell.angle_gamma   90.00
#
_symmetry.space_group_name_H-M   'P 1'
#
loop_
_entity.id
_entity.type
_entity.pdbx_description
1 polymer ?
#
loop_
_entity_poly.entity_id
_entity_poly.type
_entity_poly.pdbx_seq_one_letter_code
_entity_poly.pdbx_strand_id
1 'polypeptide(L)'
;MSDTAYSKRQFLFEQSQHDNLVVIARCRSNRVFYQSPLIEELNKKRGCPKKYGERFDLGDAETWHSPNETNLVQQTTRKGRVLNVTIQAWHQMLMRGTKHQRMYRHPFTLIRISVTDDTNQTVWKPMWLIVVGEKREEISPTLAYSCYRQRFDIEHMLRFGKQRLLMTQFQTPDVEHEENWIQFVLLAYVQLWAAKDLATHLPKPWERYLKQNNDKIVTPSVVQRDFQRIISEIGTPARSPKTRGNSIGRLQGQVIRRRTKQPVIKKQSKKTPVNKKAA
;
A
#
# COMPACT_ATOMS: atom_id res chain seq x y z
N MET A 1 2.63 -6.75 5.25
CA MET A 1 3.16 -5.83 4.22
C MET A 1 3.94 -4.73 4.94
N SER A 2 5.27 -4.66 4.80
CA SER A 2 6.10 -3.69 5.55
C SER A 2 6.07 -2.34 4.84
N ASP A 3 4.97 -1.62 4.98
CA ASP A 3 4.76 -0.29 4.40
C ASP A 3 5.84 0.72 4.81
N THR A 4 6.52 0.47 5.93
CA THR A 4 7.69 1.25 6.34
C THR A 4 8.88 1.17 5.37
N ALA A 5 8.88 0.25 4.41
CA ALA A 5 9.91 0.22 3.37
C ALA A 5 9.90 1.50 2.52
N TYR A 6 8.73 2.11 2.29
CA TYR A 6 8.62 3.37 1.55
C TYR A 6 9.14 4.58 2.32
N SER A 7 9.32 4.47 3.64
CA SER A 7 10.02 5.54 4.36
C SER A 7 11.53 5.55 4.11
N LYS A 8 12.12 4.57 3.41
CA LYS A 8 13.58 4.55 3.20
C LYS A 8 14.04 5.77 2.41
N ARG A 9 15.19 6.33 2.84
CA ARG A 9 15.79 7.54 2.25
C ARG A 9 15.90 7.47 0.73
N GLN A 10 16.38 6.35 0.21
CA GLN A 10 16.56 6.15 -1.23
C GLN A 10 15.24 6.34 -1.99
N PHE A 11 14.18 5.67 -1.56
CA PHE A 11 12.87 5.80 -2.18
C PHE A 11 12.39 7.26 -2.09
N LEU A 12 12.42 7.87 -0.90
CA LEU A 12 11.97 9.25 -0.72
C LEU A 12 12.77 10.26 -1.56
N PHE A 13 14.07 10.04 -1.72
CA PHE A 13 14.95 10.88 -2.52
C PHE A 13 14.67 10.78 -4.02
N GLU A 14 14.38 9.57 -4.50
CA GLU A 14 13.96 9.34 -5.90
C GLU A 14 12.62 10.01 -6.16
N GLN A 15 11.65 9.86 -5.25
CA GLN A 15 10.33 10.48 -5.40
C GLN A 15 10.36 12.00 -5.28
N SER A 16 11.30 12.57 -4.53
CA SER A 16 11.45 14.03 -4.41
C SER A 16 12.01 14.71 -5.67
N GLN A 17 12.30 13.96 -6.74
CA GLN A 17 12.67 14.53 -8.06
C GLN A 17 11.44 14.85 -8.93
N HIS A 18 10.23 14.56 -8.44
CA HIS A 18 9.00 14.79 -9.17
C HIS A 18 8.23 15.97 -8.56
N ASP A 19 8.19 17.11 -9.27
CA ASP A 19 7.65 18.38 -8.77
C ASP A 19 6.16 18.30 -8.38
N ASN A 20 5.38 17.53 -9.14
CA ASN A 20 3.94 17.38 -8.94
C ASN A 20 3.55 16.09 -8.18
N LEU A 21 4.46 15.53 -7.39
CA LEU A 21 4.22 14.33 -6.59
C LEU A 21 4.35 14.64 -5.09
N VAL A 22 3.31 14.27 -4.34
CA VAL A 22 3.36 14.21 -2.88
C VAL A 22 3.22 12.76 -2.45
N VAL A 23 4.18 12.29 -1.66
CA VAL A 23 4.23 10.92 -1.16
C VAL A 23 3.93 10.91 0.33
N ILE A 24 2.95 10.09 0.71
CA ILE A 24 2.60 9.81 2.12
C ILE A 24 3.06 8.39 2.43
N ALA A 25 3.96 8.24 3.39
CA ALA A 25 4.49 6.93 3.77
C ALA A 25 4.53 6.76 5.29
N ARG A 26 4.32 5.52 5.77
CA ARG A 26 4.48 5.20 7.18
C ARG A 26 5.95 5.17 7.58
N CYS A 27 6.29 5.91 8.62
CA CYS A 27 7.61 5.92 9.24
C CYS A 27 7.68 4.94 10.41
N ARG A 28 8.90 4.45 10.67
CA ARG A 28 9.23 3.59 11.81
C ARG A 28 9.40 4.48 13.04
N SER A 29 8.86 4.07 14.18
CA SER A 29 8.90 4.85 15.42
C SER A 29 10.29 4.97 16.07
N ASN A 30 11.33 4.33 15.53
CA ASN A 30 12.70 4.42 16.03
C ASN A 30 13.61 5.28 15.13
N ARG A 31 13.00 6.16 14.34
CA ARG A 31 13.75 7.07 13.46
C ARG A 31 14.02 8.39 14.14
N VAL A 32 15.06 9.05 13.64
CA VAL A 32 15.46 10.38 14.09
C VAL A 32 15.30 11.35 12.93
N PHE A 33 14.66 12.46 13.22
CA PHE A 33 14.52 13.63 12.38
C PHE A 33 15.23 14.82 13.03
N TYR A 34 15.32 15.91 12.29
CA TYR A 34 15.90 17.15 12.74
C TYR A 34 15.01 18.28 12.27
N GLN A 35 14.89 19.36 13.03
CA GLN A 35 14.28 20.56 12.49
C GLN A 35 15.12 21.12 11.34
N SER A 36 14.45 21.80 10.40
CA SER A 36 15.16 22.68 9.49
C SER A 36 15.82 23.81 10.28
N PRO A 37 17.10 24.13 10.01
CA PRO A 37 17.77 25.25 10.64
C PRO A 37 17.06 26.57 10.28
N LEU A 38 17.13 27.55 11.17
CA LEU A 38 16.56 28.87 10.94
C LEU A 38 17.22 29.54 9.73
N ILE A 39 16.46 30.34 8.98
CA ILE A 39 16.92 31.01 7.75
C ILE A 39 18.18 31.87 8.03
N GLU A 40 18.25 32.49 9.20
CA GLU A 40 19.42 33.27 9.63
C GLU A 40 20.70 32.43 9.75
N GLU A 41 20.60 31.17 10.21
CA GLU A 41 21.74 30.25 10.31
C GLU A 41 22.22 29.76 8.94
N LEU A 42 21.35 29.83 7.92
CA LEU A 42 21.69 29.48 6.52
C LEU A 42 22.52 30.57 5.84
N ASN A 43 22.30 31.83 6.22
CA ASN A 43 22.90 33.02 5.59
C ASN A 43 24.30 33.39 6.11
N LYS A 44 25.01 32.46 6.76
CA LYS A 44 26.38 32.71 7.24
C LYS A 44 27.32 33.03 6.08
N LYS A 45 27.98 34.19 6.16
CA LYS A 45 28.92 34.69 5.14
C LYS A 45 30.22 33.87 5.01
N ARG A 46 30.57 33.06 6.03
CA ARG A 46 31.76 32.19 6.04
C ARG A 46 31.45 30.82 6.65
N GLY A 47 32.04 29.78 6.09
CA GLY A 47 31.89 28.38 6.53
C GLY A 47 30.70 27.66 5.88
N CYS A 48 30.61 26.34 6.08
CA CYS A 48 29.45 25.57 5.62
C CYS A 48 28.23 25.93 6.48
N PRO A 49 27.09 26.33 5.89
CA PRO A 49 25.86 26.56 6.63
C PRO A 49 25.46 25.33 7.44
N LYS A 50 24.84 25.57 8.60
CA LYS A 50 24.25 24.50 9.42
C LYS A 50 23.13 23.86 8.62
N LYS A 51 23.15 22.54 8.48
CA LYS A 51 22.21 21.79 7.63
C LYS A 51 21.05 21.16 8.40
N TYR A 52 21.22 20.95 9.71
CA TYR A 52 20.28 20.26 10.57
C TYR A 52 20.18 21.04 11.89
N GLY A 53 18.95 21.26 12.34
CA GLY A 53 18.64 21.87 13.62
C GLY A 53 18.63 20.86 14.76
N GLU A 54 17.73 21.08 15.71
CA GLU A 54 17.57 20.24 16.90
C GLU A 54 17.13 18.82 16.54
N ARG A 55 17.54 17.87 17.39
CA ARG A 55 17.26 16.44 17.22
C ARG A 55 15.81 16.16 17.63
N PHE A 56 15.12 15.36 16.82
CA PHE A 56 13.76 14.87 17.09
C PHE A 56 13.74 13.34 16.93
N ASP A 57 13.82 12.60 18.03
CA ASP A 57 13.82 11.14 18.03
C ASP A 57 12.40 10.60 18.25
N LEU A 58 11.83 9.89 17.26
CA LEU A 58 10.46 9.39 17.34
C LEU A 58 10.22 8.39 18.49
N GLY A 59 11.30 7.82 19.05
CA GLY A 59 11.24 6.90 20.18
C GLY A 59 11.32 7.59 21.54
N ASP A 60 11.73 8.86 21.58
CA ASP A 60 12.02 9.61 22.80
C ASP A 60 11.27 10.94 22.82
N ALA A 61 10.18 10.98 23.61
CA ALA A 61 9.27 12.10 23.67
C ALA A 61 9.88 13.36 24.28
N GLU A 62 10.96 13.25 25.05
CA GLU A 62 11.64 14.42 25.63
C GLU A 62 12.35 15.25 24.55
N THR A 63 12.69 14.63 23.42
CA THR A 63 13.29 15.32 22.27
C THR A 63 12.27 16.04 21.39
N TRP A 64 10.97 15.89 21.66
CA TRP A 64 9.92 16.47 20.81
C TRP A 64 9.65 17.91 21.20
N HIS A 65 9.83 18.81 20.24
CA HIS A 65 9.32 20.17 20.35
C HIS A 65 7.81 20.23 20.11
N SER A 66 7.21 21.39 20.38
CA SER A 66 5.78 21.60 20.14
C SER A 66 5.40 21.30 18.68
N PRO A 67 4.25 20.64 18.46
CA PRO A 67 3.72 20.45 17.12
C PRO A 67 3.29 21.79 16.53
N ASN A 68 3.47 21.96 15.22
CA ASN A 68 2.98 23.13 14.50
C ASN A 68 1.45 23.12 14.43
N GLU A 69 0.85 21.94 14.30
CA GLU A 69 -0.60 21.75 14.23
C GLU A 69 -1.04 20.55 15.04
N THR A 70 -2.19 20.67 15.70
CA THR A 70 -2.87 19.55 16.36
C THR A 70 -4.33 19.55 15.96
N ASN A 71 -4.78 18.45 15.35
CA ASN A 71 -6.15 18.23 14.93
C ASN A 71 -6.77 17.07 15.72
N LEU A 72 -8.04 17.23 16.11
CA LEU A 72 -8.83 16.21 16.79
C LEU A 72 -9.98 15.81 15.88
N VAL A 73 -10.08 14.51 15.60
CA VAL A 73 -11.13 13.95 14.75
C VAL A 73 -11.81 12.80 15.47
N GLN A 74 -13.13 12.86 15.60
CA GLN A 74 -13.93 11.75 16.10
C GLN A 74 -14.32 10.80 14.97
N GLN A 75 -14.22 9.49 15.22
CA GLN A 75 -14.59 8.46 14.25
C GLN A 75 -15.40 7.36 14.94
N THR A 76 -16.52 7.00 14.34
CA THR A 76 -17.34 5.89 14.81
C THR A 76 -17.06 4.65 13.96
N THR A 77 -16.68 3.55 14.61
CA THR A 77 -16.47 2.27 13.93
C THR A 77 -17.79 1.66 13.45
N ARG A 78 -17.74 0.68 12.53
CA ARG A 78 -18.94 -0.06 12.09
C ARG A 78 -19.71 -0.72 13.25
N LYS A 79 -19.04 -1.01 14.37
CA LYS A 79 -19.64 -1.59 15.58
C LYS A 79 -20.17 -0.53 16.56
N GLY A 80 -20.16 0.75 16.20
CA GLY A 80 -20.66 1.84 17.05
C GLY A 80 -19.66 2.38 18.09
N ARG A 81 -18.46 1.80 18.21
CA ARG A 81 -17.42 2.32 19.12
C ARG A 81 -16.91 3.68 18.62
N VAL A 82 -16.86 4.67 19.51
CA VAL A 82 -16.36 6.03 19.24
C VAL A 82 -14.87 6.07 19.53
N LEU A 83 -14.10 6.55 18.56
CA LEU A 83 -12.65 6.70 18.65
C LEU A 83 -12.27 8.17 18.48
N ASN A 84 -11.43 8.66 19.38
CA ASN A 84 -10.83 9.99 19.30
C ASN A 84 -9.45 9.86 18.63
N VAL A 85 -9.29 10.52 17.48
CA VAL A 85 -8.03 10.53 16.73
C VAL A 85 -7.35 11.88 16.94
N THR A 86 -6.17 11.88 17.56
CA THR A 86 -5.30 13.05 17.66
C THR A 86 -4.22 12.97 16.59
N ILE A 87 -4.13 14.03 15.80
CA ILE A 87 -3.19 14.16 14.68
C ILE A 87 -2.30 15.36 14.98
N GLN A 88 -1.04 15.11 15.29
CA GLN A 88 -0.04 16.14 15.56
C GLN A 88 0.91 16.21 14.36
N ALA A 89 1.20 17.41 13.86
CA ALA A 89 2.08 17.60 12.72
C ALA A 89 3.25 18.52 13.08
N TRP A 90 4.42 18.16 12.57
CA TRP A 90 5.65 18.94 12.60
C TRP A 90 6.09 19.20 11.17
N HIS A 91 6.10 20.46 10.78
CA HIS A 91 6.50 20.92 9.46
C HIS A 91 8.01 21.15 9.41
N GLN A 92 8.56 21.28 8.20
CA GLN A 92 9.98 21.58 7.99
C GLN A 92 10.94 20.59 8.67
N MET A 93 10.56 19.31 8.79
CA MET A 93 11.42 18.28 9.37
C MET A 93 12.40 17.74 8.34
N LEU A 94 13.60 17.37 8.77
CA LEU A 94 14.68 16.87 7.93
C LEU A 94 15.11 15.48 8.38
N MET A 95 15.50 14.66 7.42
CA MET A 95 16.11 13.35 7.67
C MET A 95 17.59 13.40 7.29
N ARG A 96 18.45 12.69 8.02
CA ARG A 96 19.87 12.59 7.64
C ARG A 96 20.04 11.83 6.34
N GLY A 97 20.73 12.44 5.38
CA GLY A 97 21.03 11.88 4.07
C GLY A 97 22.39 11.19 3.98
N THR A 98 22.81 10.90 2.75
CA THR A 98 24.19 10.54 2.38
C THR A 98 24.78 11.64 1.49
N LYS A 99 26.05 11.50 1.06
CA LYS A 99 26.69 12.45 0.14
C LYS A 99 25.92 12.60 -1.19
N HIS A 100 25.38 11.49 -1.69
CA HIS A 100 24.63 11.40 -2.94
C HIS A 100 23.14 11.72 -2.74
N GLN A 101 22.56 11.34 -1.60
CA GLN A 101 21.16 11.59 -1.26
C GLN A 101 21.07 12.70 -0.21
N ARG A 102 21.10 13.95 -0.68
CA ARG A 102 21.15 15.16 0.16
C ARG A 102 19.77 15.49 0.76
N MET A 103 19.29 14.64 1.66
CA MET A 103 17.96 14.75 2.28
C MET A 103 17.69 16.06 3.04
N TYR A 104 18.73 16.82 3.41
CA TYR A 104 18.55 18.15 4.02
C TYR A 104 17.93 19.18 3.07
N ARG A 105 17.84 18.88 1.76
CA ARG A 105 17.19 19.72 0.75
C ARG A 105 15.71 19.37 0.54
N HIS A 106 15.23 18.29 1.16
CA HIS A 106 13.89 17.75 0.96
C HIS A 106 13.19 17.69 2.31
N PRO A 107 12.64 18.82 2.79
CA PRO A 107 11.89 18.86 4.04
C PRO A 107 10.61 18.02 3.97
N PHE A 108 10.20 17.55 5.14
CA PHE A 108 9.07 16.68 5.37
C PHE A 108 8.07 17.34 6.31
N THR A 109 6.80 16.97 6.14
CA THR A 109 5.81 17.08 7.21
C THR A 109 5.75 15.74 7.92
N LEU A 110 6.12 15.73 9.19
CA LEU A 110 6.06 14.56 10.06
C LEU A 110 4.74 14.59 10.82
N ILE A 111 3.97 13.50 10.76
CA ILE A 111 2.65 13.41 11.38
C ILE A 111 2.62 12.25 12.36
N ARG A 112 2.18 12.50 13.59
CA ARG A 112 1.88 11.48 14.60
C ARG A 112 0.38 11.33 14.73
N ILE A 113 -0.09 10.09 14.63
CA ILE A 113 -1.49 9.72 14.81
C ILE A 113 -1.58 8.85 16.05
N SER A 114 -2.28 9.33 17.07
CA SER A 114 -2.68 8.56 18.25
C SER A 114 -4.19 8.41 18.27
N VAL A 115 -4.66 7.24 18.68
CA VAL A 115 -6.09 6.95 18.76
C VAL A 115 -6.41 6.46 20.15
N THR A 116 -7.36 7.14 20.79
CA THR A 116 -7.90 6.80 22.10
C THR A 116 -9.37 6.43 21.98
N ASP A 117 -9.84 5.63 22.93
CA ASP A 117 -11.27 5.33 23.10
C ASP A 117 -12.00 6.46 23.84
N ASP A 118 -13.30 6.28 24.04
CA ASP A 118 -14.14 7.10 24.93
C ASP A 118 -13.61 7.21 26.38
N THR A 119 -12.93 6.17 26.87
CA THR A 119 -12.25 6.13 28.17
C THR A 119 -10.84 6.75 28.17
N ASN A 120 -10.45 7.43 27.09
CA ASN A 120 -9.10 7.99 26.87
C ASN A 120 -7.95 6.97 26.88
N GLN A 121 -8.24 5.67 26.81
CA GLN A 121 -7.21 4.64 26.69
C GLN A 121 -6.72 4.52 25.24
N THR A 122 -5.40 4.38 25.05
CA THR A 122 -4.80 4.20 23.74
C THR A 122 -5.19 2.85 23.13
N VAL A 123 -5.84 2.86 21.98
CA VAL A 123 -6.32 1.63 21.31
C VAL A 123 -5.17 0.90 20.62
N TRP A 124 -4.22 1.66 20.05
CA TRP A 124 -3.02 1.12 19.40
C TRP A 124 -1.83 2.04 19.56
N LYS A 125 -0.64 1.47 19.33
CA LYS A 125 0.61 2.24 19.32
C LYS A 125 0.50 3.40 18.29
N PRO A 126 0.93 4.62 18.66
CA PRO A 126 0.92 5.75 17.74
C PRO A 126 1.63 5.43 16.44
N MET A 127 1.07 5.92 15.34
CA MET A 127 1.64 5.78 14.02
C MET A 127 2.32 7.08 13.62
N TRP A 128 3.45 6.96 12.94
CA TRP A 128 4.14 8.08 12.31
C TRP A 128 3.98 8.01 10.79
N LEU A 129 3.57 9.10 10.18
CA LEU A 129 3.59 9.30 8.74
C LEU A 129 4.60 10.38 8.39
N ILE A 130 5.14 10.27 7.18
CA ILE A 130 5.93 11.32 6.55
C ILE A 130 5.22 11.72 5.26
N VAL A 131 5.14 13.03 5.04
CA VAL A 131 4.68 13.62 3.78
C VAL A 131 5.88 14.32 3.15
N VAL A 132 6.21 13.94 1.92
CA VAL A 132 7.31 14.52 1.14
C VAL A 132 6.82 14.95 -0.23
N GLY A 133 7.34 16.06 -0.73
CA GLY A 133 6.99 16.65 -2.02
C GLY A 133 7.11 18.16 -1.94
N GLU A 134 7.18 18.82 -3.09
CA GLU A 134 7.23 20.29 -3.15
C GLU A 134 5.93 20.89 -2.60
N LYS A 135 4.79 20.31 -2.99
CA LYS A 135 3.44 20.69 -2.58
C LYS A 135 2.97 20.03 -1.27
N ARG A 136 3.87 19.51 -0.43
CA ARG A 136 3.47 18.80 0.79
C ARG A 136 2.65 19.67 1.76
N GLU A 137 2.91 20.98 1.77
CA GLU A 137 2.24 21.94 2.65
C GLU A 137 0.78 22.20 2.21
N GLU A 138 0.42 21.86 0.97
CA GLU A 138 -0.97 21.89 0.49
C GLU A 138 -1.80 20.72 1.07
N ILE A 139 -1.13 19.69 1.61
CA ILE A 139 -1.79 18.52 2.18
C ILE A 139 -1.97 18.72 3.68
N SER A 140 -3.21 18.96 4.11
CA SER A 140 -3.53 19.05 5.53
C SER A 140 -3.23 17.73 6.28
N PRO A 141 -2.87 17.77 7.57
CA PRO A 141 -2.60 16.56 8.33
C PRO A 141 -3.80 15.59 8.41
N THR A 142 -5.01 16.12 8.42
CA THR A 142 -6.25 15.34 8.41
C THR A 142 -6.48 14.64 7.07
N LEU A 143 -6.17 15.30 5.94
CA LEU A 143 -6.20 14.71 4.60
C LEU A 143 -5.11 13.64 4.45
N ALA A 144 -3.89 13.91 4.91
CA ALA A 144 -2.81 12.92 4.88
C ALA A 144 -3.20 11.63 5.63
N TYR A 145 -3.85 11.78 6.79
CA TYR A 145 -4.38 10.65 7.55
C TYR A 145 -5.50 9.90 6.80
N SER A 146 -6.45 10.61 6.21
CA SER A 146 -7.56 9.97 5.48
C SER A 146 -7.08 9.24 4.22
N CYS A 147 -6.17 9.83 3.45
CA CYS A 147 -5.51 9.19 2.31
C CYS A 147 -4.73 7.95 2.74
N TYR A 148 -3.96 8.03 3.83
CA TYR A 148 -3.21 6.88 4.33
C TYR A 148 -4.13 5.74 4.80
N ARG A 149 -5.30 6.06 5.37
CA ARG A 149 -6.30 5.04 5.73
C ARG A 149 -6.83 4.27 4.53
N GLN A 150 -7.08 4.93 3.39
CA GLN A 150 -7.54 4.29 2.16
C GLN A 150 -6.54 3.26 1.62
N ARG A 151 -5.24 3.36 1.99
CA ARG A 151 -4.23 2.39 1.60
C ARG A 151 -4.59 0.96 2.00
N PHE A 152 -5.31 0.76 3.11
CA PHE A 152 -5.70 -0.59 3.52
C PHE A 152 -6.78 -1.20 2.61
N ASP A 153 -7.54 -0.38 1.88
CA ASP A 153 -8.63 -0.86 1.03
C ASP A 153 -8.11 -1.72 -0.14
N ILE A 154 -6.89 -1.45 -0.62
CA ILE A 154 -6.24 -2.25 -1.67
C ILE A 154 -5.96 -3.70 -1.23
N GLU A 155 -5.74 -3.93 0.08
CA GLU A 155 -5.44 -5.27 0.60
C GLU A 155 -6.64 -6.21 0.42
N HIS A 156 -7.85 -5.67 0.49
CA HIS A 156 -9.08 -6.43 0.25
C HIS A 156 -9.17 -6.86 -1.22
N MET A 157 -8.87 -5.94 -2.14
CA MET A 157 -8.85 -6.23 -3.58
C MET A 157 -7.76 -7.26 -3.92
N LEU A 158 -6.54 -7.10 -3.38
CA LEU A 158 -5.43 -8.04 -3.59
C LEU A 158 -5.73 -9.43 -3.02
N ARG A 159 -6.33 -9.50 -1.82
CA ARG A 159 -6.75 -10.78 -1.23
C ARG A 159 -7.80 -11.46 -2.11
N PHE A 160 -8.82 -10.73 -2.54
CA PHE A 160 -9.86 -11.25 -3.41
C PHE A 160 -9.28 -11.74 -4.74
N GLY A 161 -8.44 -10.94 -5.40
CA GLY A 161 -7.80 -11.30 -6.66
C GLY A 161 -6.97 -12.59 -6.56
N LYS A 162 -6.16 -12.72 -5.51
CA LYS A 162 -5.36 -13.93 -5.27
C LYS A 162 -6.20 -15.17 -5.00
N GLN A 163 -7.25 -15.04 -4.20
CA GLN A 163 -8.06 -16.18 -3.76
C GLN A 163 -9.10 -16.60 -4.79
N ARG A 164 -9.69 -15.65 -5.53
CA ARG A 164 -10.90 -15.88 -6.33
C ARG A 164 -10.77 -15.55 -7.81
N LEU A 165 -9.74 -14.79 -8.21
CA LEU A 165 -9.43 -14.48 -9.61
C LEU A 165 -8.12 -15.10 -10.08
N LEU A 166 -7.55 -16.03 -9.30
CA LEU A 166 -6.34 -16.78 -9.68
C LEU A 166 -5.14 -15.88 -10.00
N MET A 167 -5.09 -14.67 -9.42
CA MET A 167 -4.09 -13.64 -9.72
C MET A 167 -2.65 -14.15 -9.69
N THR A 168 -2.33 -15.02 -8.73
CA THR A 168 -0.98 -15.56 -8.53
C THR A 168 -0.87 -17.04 -8.87
N GLN A 169 -1.90 -17.63 -9.48
CA GLN A 169 -1.92 -19.06 -9.84
C GLN A 169 -1.43 -19.32 -11.26
N PHE A 170 -1.46 -18.30 -12.12
CA PHE A 170 -0.93 -18.40 -13.46
C PHE A 170 0.61 -18.44 -13.43
N GLN A 171 1.18 -19.61 -13.69
CA GLN A 171 2.63 -19.84 -13.71
C GLN A 171 3.11 -19.97 -15.15
N THR A 172 3.57 -18.85 -15.71
CA THR A 172 4.17 -18.78 -17.04
C THR A 172 5.68 -18.55 -16.93
N PRO A 173 6.51 -19.17 -17.79
CA PRO A 173 7.94 -18.86 -17.86
C PRO A 173 8.23 -17.53 -18.58
N ASP A 174 7.20 -16.90 -19.16
CA ASP A 174 7.28 -15.68 -19.95
C ASP A 174 6.68 -14.51 -19.16
N VAL A 175 7.48 -13.46 -18.98
CA VAL A 175 7.14 -12.27 -18.18
C VAL A 175 5.99 -11.49 -18.81
N GLU A 176 5.96 -11.35 -20.14
CA GLU A 176 4.90 -10.59 -20.81
C GLU A 176 3.52 -11.23 -20.59
N HIS A 177 3.47 -12.57 -20.60
CA HIS A 177 2.24 -13.29 -20.29
C HIS A 177 1.81 -13.11 -18.82
N GLU A 178 2.76 -13.02 -17.88
CA GLU A 178 2.45 -12.77 -16.47
C GLU A 178 1.88 -11.37 -16.26
N GLU A 179 2.50 -10.35 -16.88
CA GLU A 179 2.03 -8.97 -16.83
C GLU A 179 0.64 -8.82 -17.44
N ASN A 180 0.41 -9.41 -18.62
CA ASN A 180 -0.89 -9.42 -19.27
C ASN A 180 -1.95 -10.12 -18.40
N TRP A 181 -1.59 -11.24 -17.74
CA TRP A 181 -2.50 -11.92 -16.83
C TRP A 181 -2.95 -11.02 -15.67
N ILE A 182 -2.04 -10.26 -15.07
CA ILE A 182 -2.39 -9.30 -14.02
C ILE A 182 -3.37 -8.25 -14.54
N GLN A 183 -3.15 -7.72 -15.75
CA GLN A 183 -4.08 -6.77 -16.37
C GLN A 183 -5.48 -7.39 -16.59
N PHE A 184 -5.56 -8.61 -17.10
CA PHE A 184 -6.83 -9.33 -17.27
C PHE A 184 -7.56 -9.53 -15.94
N VAL A 185 -6.85 -9.88 -14.87
CA VAL A 185 -7.43 -10.05 -13.54
C VAL A 185 -7.99 -8.72 -13.00
N LEU A 186 -7.29 -7.61 -13.22
CA LEU A 186 -7.77 -6.28 -12.84
C LEU A 186 -9.03 -5.89 -13.65
N LEU A 187 -9.06 -6.17 -14.96
CA LEU A 187 -10.23 -5.95 -15.80
C LEU A 187 -11.43 -6.80 -15.33
N ALA A 188 -11.22 -8.07 -14.99
CA ALA A 188 -12.25 -8.92 -14.43
C ALA A 188 -12.80 -8.38 -13.09
N TYR A 189 -11.93 -7.83 -12.23
CA TYR A 189 -12.36 -7.17 -11.01
C TYR A 189 -13.21 -5.92 -11.28
N VAL A 190 -12.83 -5.10 -12.26
CA VAL A 190 -13.62 -3.93 -12.70
C VAL A 190 -14.98 -4.36 -13.24
N GLN A 191 -15.06 -5.46 -14.00
CA GLN A 191 -16.33 -6.00 -14.47
C GLN A 191 -17.25 -6.44 -13.31
N LEU A 192 -16.69 -7.09 -12.28
CA LEU A 192 -17.46 -7.41 -11.07
C LEU A 192 -17.93 -6.15 -10.34
N TRP A 193 -17.11 -5.11 -10.30
CA TRP A 193 -17.53 -3.84 -9.70
C TRP A 193 -18.66 -3.16 -10.52
N ALA A 194 -18.58 -3.17 -11.85
CA ALA A 194 -19.61 -2.62 -12.72
C ALA A 194 -20.93 -3.39 -12.63
N ALA A 195 -20.87 -4.71 -12.44
CA ALA A 195 -22.06 -5.57 -12.34
C ALA A 195 -22.69 -5.60 -10.93
N LYS A 196 -22.12 -4.89 -9.95
CA LYS A 196 -22.53 -5.00 -8.54
C LYS A 196 -24.00 -4.66 -8.29
N ASP A 197 -24.55 -3.70 -9.02
CA ASP A 197 -25.91 -3.19 -8.84
C ASP A 197 -26.95 -4.10 -9.53
N LEU A 198 -26.49 -4.98 -10.43
CA LEU A 198 -27.31 -6.01 -11.06
C LEU A 198 -27.31 -7.32 -10.27
N ALA A 199 -26.38 -7.47 -9.31
CA ALA A 199 -26.17 -8.70 -8.59
C ALA A 199 -27.21 -8.90 -7.48
N THR A 200 -27.75 -10.10 -7.44
CA THR A 200 -28.67 -10.61 -6.43
C THR A 200 -27.92 -11.57 -5.52
N HIS A 201 -28.31 -11.62 -4.25
CA HIS A 201 -27.73 -12.59 -3.32
C HIS A 201 -28.33 -13.97 -3.58
N LEU A 202 -27.63 -14.80 -4.36
CA LEU A 202 -28.00 -16.21 -4.59
C LEU A 202 -27.32 -17.12 -3.55
N PRO A 203 -28.04 -17.59 -2.49
CA PRO A 203 -27.48 -18.56 -1.55
C PRO A 203 -27.29 -19.90 -2.26
N LYS A 204 -26.22 -20.62 -1.90
CA LYS A 204 -26.09 -22.02 -2.35
C LYS A 204 -27.23 -22.88 -1.79
N PRO A 205 -27.54 -24.04 -2.40
CA PRO A 205 -28.62 -24.90 -1.92
C PRO A 205 -28.53 -25.23 -0.43
N TRP A 206 -27.31 -25.44 0.08
CA TRP A 206 -27.05 -25.71 1.49
C TRP A 206 -26.90 -24.45 2.36
N GLU A 207 -26.88 -23.25 1.80
CA GLU A 207 -26.78 -21.99 2.57
C GLU A 207 -28.16 -21.39 2.87
N ARG A 208 -29.26 -22.02 2.42
CA ARG A 208 -30.63 -21.52 2.56
C ARG A 208 -31.09 -21.35 4.01
N TYR A 209 -30.52 -22.12 4.94
CA TYR A 209 -30.83 -22.00 6.37
C TYR A 209 -30.13 -20.81 7.04
N LEU A 210 -29.11 -20.22 6.40
CA LEU A 210 -28.40 -19.06 6.93
C LEU A 210 -29.26 -17.81 6.75
N LYS A 211 -29.17 -16.90 7.74
CA LYS A 211 -29.84 -15.61 7.66
C LYS A 211 -29.38 -14.88 6.40
N GLN A 212 -30.33 -14.51 5.54
CA GLN A 212 -30.03 -13.79 4.31
C GLN A 212 -29.34 -12.47 4.66
N ASN A 213 -28.25 -12.18 3.95
CA ASN A 213 -27.47 -10.99 4.20
C ASN A 213 -28.16 -9.80 3.53
N ASN A 214 -28.82 -8.95 4.33
CA ASN A 214 -29.51 -7.74 3.87
C ASN A 214 -28.57 -6.51 3.83
N ASP A 215 -27.26 -6.75 3.74
CA ASP A 215 -26.29 -5.67 3.58
C ASP A 215 -26.59 -4.91 2.27
N LYS A 216 -26.72 -3.58 2.36
CA LYS A 216 -26.96 -2.71 1.19
C LYS A 216 -25.83 -2.76 0.15
N ILE A 217 -24.64 -3.21 0.55
CA ILE A 217 -23.44 -3.22 -0.28
C ILE A 217 -23.12 -4.67 -0.66
N VAL A 218 -23.23 -4.98 -1.95
CA VAL A 218 -22.89 -6.30 -2.49
C VAL A 218 -21.37 -6.46 -2.58
N THR A 219 -20.84 -7.55 -2.01
CA THR A 219 -19.40 -7.83 -2.06
C THR A 219 -18.99 -8.42 -3.42
N PRO A 220 -17.72 -8.24 -3.88
CA PRO A 220 -17.24 -8.83 -5.14
C PRO A 220 -17.42 -10.35 -5.21
N SER A 221 -17.36 -11.06 -4.07
CA SER A 221 -17.61 -12.51 -4.01
C SER A 221 -19.06 -12.88 -4.30
N VAL A 222 -20.02 -12.04 -3.90
CA VAL A 222 -21.44 -12.26 -4.20
C VAL A 222 -21.70 -11.95 -5.67
N VAL A 223 -21.18 -10.83 -6.18
CA VAL A 223 -21.29 -10.51 -7.61
C VAL A 223 -20.70 -11.63 -8.46
N GLN A 224 -19.51 -12.13 -8.13
CA GLN A 224 -18.89 -13.23 -8.88
C GLN A 224 -19.76 -14.50 -8.92
N ARG A 225 -20.52 -14.80 -7.85
CA ARG A 225 -21.43 -15.96 -7.84
C ARG A 225 -22.61 -15.77 -8.79
N ASP A 226 -23.20 -14.58 -8.78
CA ASP A 226 -24.35 -14.27 -9.62
C ASP A 226 -23.97 -13.85 -11.05
N PHE A 227 -22.67 -13.69 -11.30
CA PHE A 227 -22.17 -13.19 -12.58
C PHE A 227 -22.63 -14.02 -13.76
N GLN A 228 -22.78 -15.35 -13.59
CA GLN A 228 -23.30 -16.24 -14.63
C GLN A 228 -24.72 -15.85 -15.09
N ARG A 229 -25.61 -15.48 -14.17
CA ARG A 229 -26.96 -15.01 -14.50
C ARG A 229 -26.88 -13.69 -15.26
N ILE A 230 -26.11 -12.75 -14.74
CA ILE A 230 -25.92 -11.41 -15.34
C ILE A 230 -25.44 -11.53 -16.79
N ILE A 231 -24.40 -12.32 -17.05
CA ILE A 231 -23.88 -12.48 -18.42
C ILE A 231 -24.85 -13.27 -19.33
N SER A 232 -25.68 -14.16 -18.76
CA SER A 232 -26.67 -14.90 -19.54
C SER A 232 -27.79 -14.01 -20.06
N GLU A 233 -28.17 -12.97 -19.31
CA GLU A 233 -29.19 -11.99 -19.71
C GLU A 233 -28.68 -11.02 -20.78
N ILE A 234 -27.40 -10.65 -20.72
CA ILE A 234 -26.75 -9.83 -21.76
C ILE A 234 -26.63 -10.61 -23.08
N GLY A 235 -26.55 -11.94 -22.99
CA GLY A 235 -26.30 -12.81 -24.13
C GLY A 235 -24.82 -12.82 -24.54
N THR A 236 -24.51 -13.55 -25.61
CA THR A 236 -23.14 -13.62 -26.15
C THR A 236 -23.10 -13.03 -27.56
N PRO A 237 -22.21 -12.06 -27.85
CA PRO A 237 -21.96 -11.65 -29.23
C PRO A 237 -21.18 -12.71 -30.00
N ALA A 238 -20.67 -13.74 -29.33
CA ALA A 238 -19.88 -14.79 -29.96
C ALA A 238 -20.77 -15.72 -30.78
N ARG A 239 -20.31 -16.03 -32.00
CA ARG A 239 -20.88 -17.12 -32.79
C ARG A 239 -20.65 -18.44 -32.07
N SER A 240 -21.54 -19.41 -32.28
CA SER A 240 -21.36 -20.77 -31.79
C SER A 240 -19.95 -21.26 -32.13
N PRO A 241 -19.21 -21.85 -31.17
CA PRO A 241 -17.87 -22.33 -31.43
C PRO A 241 -17.91 -23.31 -32.60
N LYS A 242 -16.96 -23.18 -33.54
CA LYS A 242 -16.80 -24.17 -34.60
C LYS A 242 -16.50 -25.51 -33.94
N THR A 243 -17.21 -26.55 -34.36
CA THR A 243 -16.94 -27.93 -33.95
C THR A 243 -15.53 -28.28 -34.40
N ARG A 244 -14.56 -28.12 -33.49
CA ARG A 244 -13.22 -28.64 -33.69
C ARG A 244 -13.35 -30.14 -33.44
N GLY A 245 -13.30 -30.93 -34.50
CA GLY A 245 -13.22 -32.39 -34.37
C GLY A 245 -12.03 -32.78 -33.49
N ASN A 246 -11.93 -34.07 -33.15
CA ASN A 246 -10.78 -34.58 -32.41
C ASN A 246 -9.51 -34.19 -33.14
N SER A 247 -8.60 -33.47 -32.46
CA SER A 247 -7.28 -33.23 -33.04
C SER A 247 -6.65 -34.58 -33.32
N ILE A 248 -5.97 -34.72 -34.45
CA ILE A 248 -5.24 -35.93 -34.87
C ILE A 248 -4.22 -36.36 -33.80
N GLY A 249 -3.93 -35.49 -32.84
CA GLY A 249 -3.02 -35.73 -31.73
C GLY A 249 -1.61 -35.45 -32.18
N ARG A 250 -0.64 -36.06 -31.50
CA ARG A 250 0.74 -36.04 -31.95
C ARG A 250 0.89 -37.04 -33.08
N LEU A 251 1.52 -36.62 -34.18
CA LEU A 251 1.93 -37.56 -35.21
C LEU A 251 2.95 -38.53 -34.63
N GLN A 252 2.88 -39.79 -35.03
CA GLN A 252 3.87 -40.79 -34.65
C GLN A 252 5.26 -40.31 -35.13
N GLY A 253 6.24 -40.26 -34.22
CA GLY A 253 7.57 -39.73 -34.49
C GLY A 253 7.75 -38.22 -34.29
N GLN A 254 6.69 -37.47 -33.93
CA GLN A 254 6.80 -36.03 -33.66
C GLN A 254 7.63 -35.78 -32.38
N VAL A 255 8.83 -35.21 -32.55
CA VAL A 255 9.71 -34.83 -31.44
C VAL A 255 9.42 -33.40 -31.01
N ILE A 256 8.97 -33.23 -29.76
CA ILE A 256 8.80 -31.90 -29.16
C ILE A 256 10.15 -31.45 -28.60
N ARG A 257 10.61 -30.27 -29.04
CA ARG A 257 11.80 -29.64 -28.47
C ARG A 257 11.59 -29.43 -26.98
N ARG A 258 12.42 -30.09 -26.15
CA ARG A 258 12.40 -29.89 -24.71
C ARG A 258 12.72 -28.41 -24.42
N ARG A 259 11.98 -27.81 -23.48
CA ARG A 259 12.29 -26.46 -23.00
C ARG A 259 13.73 -26.40 -22.50
N THR A 260 14.42 -25.31 -22.81
CA THR A 260 15.77 -25.04 -22.30
C THR A 260 15.72 -25.04 -20.77
N LYS A 261 16.59 -25.83 -20.13
CA LYS A 261 16.69 -25.83 -18.67
C LYS A 261 17.31 -24.52 -18.23
N GLN A 262 16.55 -23.71 -17.49
CA GLN A 262 17.08 -22.53 -16.82
C GLN A 262 17.81 -22.95 -15.53
N PRO A 263 18.88 -22.24 -15.12
CA PRO A 263 19.56 -22.53 -13.87
C PRO A 263 18.62 -22.29 -12.68
N VAL A 264 18.64 -23.21 -11.70
CA VAL A 264 17.83 -23.08 -10.49
C VAL A 264 18.42 -21.98 -9.60
N ILE A 265 17.74 -20.84 -9.51
CA ILE A 265 18.09 -19.76 -8.59
C ILE A 265 17.66 -20.19 -7.18
N LYS A 266 18.59 -20.74 -6.39
CA LYS A 266 18.36 -21.02 -4.97
C LYS A 266 18.59 -19.73 -4.17
N LYS A 267 17.61 -19.34 -3.35
CA LYS A 267 17.82 -18.26 -2.36
C LYS A 267 18.97 -18.66 -1.45
N GLN A 268 20.06 -17.90 -1.50
CA GLN A 268 21.17 -18.08 -0.55
C GLN A 268 20.65 -17.78 0.86
N SER A 269 20.94 -18.65 1.82
CA SER A 269 20.72 -18.33 3.23
C SER A 269 21.56 -17.10 3.57
N LYS A 270 20.99 -16.14 4.30
CA LYS A 270 21.76 -15.01 4.81
C LYS A 270 22.91 -15.59 5.65
N LYS A 271 24.15 -15.28 5.28
CA LYS A 271 25.30 -15.56 6.15
C LYS A 271 25.06 -14.85 7.48
N THR A 272 24.93 -15.62 8.55
CA THR A 272 24.96 -15.09 9.91
C THR A 272 26.31 -14.40 10.09
N PRO A 273 26.36 -13.10 10.42
CA PRO A 273 27.64 -12.45 10.70
C PRO A 273 28.27 -13.17 11.90
N VAL A 274 29.47 -13.70 11.71
CA VAL A 274 30.27 -14.27 12.79
C VAL A 274 30.61 -13.12 13.73
N ASN A 275 30.05 -13.15 14.95
CA ASN A 275 30.48 -12.27 16.03
C ASN A 275 31.97 -12.55 16.29
N LYS A 276 32.85 -11.66 15.82
CA LYS A 276 34.21 -11.60 16.33
C LYS A 276 34.09 -11.18 17.80
N LYS A 277 34.36 -12.12 18.73
CA LYS A 277 34.64 -11.78 20.12
C LYS A 277 35.83 -10.83 20.10
N ALA A 278 35.64 -9.62 20.60
CA ALA A 278 36.74 -8.76 20.98
C ALA A 278 37.44 -9.43 22.17
N ALA A 279 38.75 -9.64 22.02
CA ALA A 279 39.66 -9.82 23.14
C ALA A 279 40.04 -8.43 23.67
#